data_AF-A0A9E0LBZ2-F1
#
_entry.id   AF-A0A9E0LBZ2-F1
#
_cell.length_a   1.000
_cell.length_b   1.000
_cell.length_c   1.000
_cell.angle_alpha   90.00
_cell.angle_beta   90.00
_cell.angle_gamma   90.00
#
_symmetry.space_group_name_H-M   'P 1'
#
loop_
_entity.id
_entity.type
_entity.pdbx_description
1 polymer ?
#
loop_
_entity_poly.entity_id
_entity_poly.type
_entity_poly.pdbx_seq_one_letter_code
_entity_poly.pdbx_strand_id
1 'polypeptide(L)'
;GKDVLKKRLAAKRSEIGFLVQMLSYSPEMVAVVFHRGFRFAKPAAMQRLLTLQPEALPAWPELAGAVALEPWAEPVARKVLAEPGGPAFMTVAACLEFLHAHGFASADAAPKDADEGDDSARDRDDDDDGLSTDDAHGPRDERSLDEAGADWLAEQGFERKD
;
A
#
# COMPACT_ATOMS: atom_id res chain seq x y z
N GLY A 1 -9.53 -15.06 9.64
CA GLY A 1 -8.57 -14.28 8.83
C GLY A 1 -9.22 -13.13 8.07
N LYS A 2 -10.02 -13.42 7.02
CA LYS A 2 -10.55 -12.44 6.05
C LYS A 2 -11.42 -11.30 6.63
N ASP A 3 -12.20 -11.55 7.68
CA ASP A 3 -13.12 -10.54 8.21
C ASP A 3 -12.48 -9.53 9.17
N VAL A 4 -11.30 -9.84 9.71
CA VAL A 4 -10.60 -8.94 10.64
C VAL A 4 -10.18 -7.66 9.93
N LEU A 5 -9.68 -7.76 8.69
CA LEU A 5 -9.28 -6.61 7.89
C LEU A 5 -10.48 -5.72 7.57
N LYS A 6 -11.59 -6.29 7.11
CA LYS A 6 -12.84 -5.56 6.83
C LYS A 6 -13.35 -4.83 8.07
N LYS A 7 -13.34 -5.49 9.23
CA LYS A 7 -13.75 -4.91 10.52
C LYS A 7 -12.85 -3.74 10.94
N ARG A 8 -11.53 -3.90 10.83
CA ARG A 8 -10.56 -2.82 11.14
C ARG A 8 -10.69 -1.63 10.19
N LEU A 9 -10.92 -1.90 8.90
CA LEU A 9 -11.10 -0.86 7.90
C LEU A 9 -12.40 -0.09 8.13
N ALA A 10 -13.49 -0.76 8.51
CA ALA A 10 -14.74 -0.12 8.89
C ALA A 10 -14.57 0.79 10.12
N ALA A 11 -13.85 0.34 11.16
CA ALA A 11 -13.52 1.16 12.31
C ALA A 11 -12.70 2.40 11.90
N LYS A 12 -11.63 2.22 11.10
CA LYS A 12 -10.80 3.33 10.61
C LYS A 12 -11.60 4.35 9.78
N ARG A 13 -12.54 3.88 8.97
CA ARG A 13 -13.46 4.74 8.19
C ARG A 13 -14.43 5.53 9.07
N SER A 14 -14.86 4.97 10.20
CA SER A 14 -15.72 5.69 11.15
C SER A 14 -15.01 6.86 11.81
N GLU A 15 -13.68 6.75 11.97
CA GLU A 15 -12.80 7.76 12.57
C GLU A 15 -12.29 8.80 11.56
N ILE A 16 -12.81 8.81 10.31
CA ILE A 16 -12.31 9.71 9.25
C ILE A 16 -12.30 11.18 9.68
N GLY A 17 -13.24 11.63 10.52
CA GLY A 17 -13.27 13.02 10.98
C GLY A 17 -12.02 13.42 11.79
N PHE A 18 -11.41 12.47 12.49
CA PHE A 18 -10.13 12.67 13.18
C PHE A 18 -8.96 12.48 12.22
N LEU A 19 -8.97 11.42 11.40
CA LEU A 19 -7.86 11.11 10.48
C LEU A 19 -7.61 12.22 9.44
N VAL A 20 -8.65 12.94 9.05
CA VAL A 20 -8.54 14.07 8.13
C VAL A 20 -7.63 15.18 8.68
N GLN A 21 -7.50 15.33 10.00
CA GLN A 21 -6.53 16.25 10.61
C GLN A 21 -5.07 15.86 10.31
N MET A 22 -4.83 14.56 10.05
CA MET A 22 -3.50 14.03 9.71
C MET A 22 -3.10 14.28 8.26
N LEU A 23 -4.00 14.80 7.41
CA LEU A 23 -3.73 15.01 5.99
C LEU A 23 -2.47 15.85 5.72
N SER A 24 -2.17 16.79 6.61
CA SER A 24 -1.03 17.72 6.48
C SER A 24 0.32 17.12 6.86
N TYR A 25 0.37 16.07 7.68
CA TYR A 25 1.62 15.56 8.26
C TYR A 25 1.82 14.04 8.11
N SER A 26 0.76 13.29 7.84
CA SER A 26 0.80 11.83 7.62
C SER A 26 -0.36 11.41 6.69
N PRO A 27 -0.35 11.88 5.42
CA PRO A 27 -1.39 11.57 4.45
C PRO A 27 -1.48 10.06 4.13
N GLU A 28 -0.38 9.33 4.19
CA GLU A 28 -0.33 7.88 3.96
C GLU A 28 -1.27 7.11 4.88
N MET A 29 -1.45 7.58 6.12
CA MET A 29 -2.37 6.98 7.07
C MET A 29 -3.84 7.18 6.67
N VAL A 30 -4.15 8.30 6.00
CA VAL A 30 -5.49 8.61 5.50
C VAL A 30 -5.79 7.83 4.21
N ALA A 31 -4.79 7.61 3.35
CA ALA A 31 -4.97 6.93 2.05
C ALA A 31 -5.56 5.53 2.21
N VAL A 32 -5.13 4.77 3.22
CA VAL A 32 -5.61 3.41 3.52
C VAL A 32 -7.12 3.36 3.77
N VAL A 33 -7.75 4.46 4.21
CA VAL A 33 -9.20 4.52 4.43
C VAL A 33 -9.97 4.23 3.13
N PHE A 34 -9.39 4.60 2.00
CA PHE A 34 -9.93 4.39 0.65
C PHE A 34 -9.56 3.05 0.03
N HIS A 35 -8.98 2.10 0.79
CA HIS A 35 -8.71 0.78 0.25
C HIS A 35 -10.00 0.14 -0.31
N ARG A 36 -9.95 -0.32 -1.57
CA ARG A 36 -11.12 -0.78 -2.37
C ARG A 36 -12.25 0.25 -2.50
N GLY A 37 -11.91 1.53 -2.40
CA GLY A 37 -12.84 2.66 -2.53
C GLY A 37 -12.86 3.26 -3.92
N PHE A 38 -11.88 2.91 -4.77
CA PHE A 38 -11.75 3.40 -6.13
C PHE A 38 -12.10 2.32 -7.15
N ARG A 39 -12.79 2.74 -8.20
CA ARG A 39 -13.06 1.98 -9.42
C ARG A 39 -12.40 2.67 -10.59
N PHE A 40 -11.58 1.95 -11.34
CA PHE A 40 -10.80 2.50 -12.43
C PHE A 40 -11.45 2.15 -13.77
N ALA A 41 -12.17 3.11 -14.37
CA ALA A 41 -12.82 2.91 -15.66
C ALA A 41 -11.82 2.98 -16.83
N LYS A 42 -10.71 3.72 -16.65
CA LYS A 42 -9.68 3.90 -17.69
C LYS A 42 -8.28 3.62 -17.13
N PRO A 43 -7.85 2.34 -17.04
CA PRO A 43 -6.53 1.97 -16.52
C PRO A 43 -5.36 2.66 -17.23
N ALA A 44 -5.43 2.84 -18.55
CA ALA A 44 -4.39 3.55 -19.32
C ALA A 44 -4.23 5.03 -18.90
N ALA A 45 -5.30 5.68 -18.44
CA ALA A 45 -5.20 7.04 -17.90
C ALA A 45 -4.45 7.04 -16.57
N MET A 46 -4.70 6.05 -15.70
CA MET A 46 -3.96 5.89 -14.44
C MET A 46 -2.48 5.59 -14.66
N GLN A 47 -2.15 4.70 -15.61
CA GLN A 47 -0.75 4.42 -15.97
C GLN A 47 -0.01 5.68 -16.42
N ARG A 48 -0.65 6.56 -17.20
CA ARG A 48 -0.06 7.85 -17.57
C ARG A 48 0.14 8.77 -16.36
N LEU A 49 -0.82 8.82 -15.44
CA LEU A 49 -0.69 9.62 -14.21
C LEU A 49 0.53 9.19 -13.38
N LEU A 50 0.81 7.88 -13.32
CA LEU A 50 1.97 7.35 -12.60
C LEU A 50 3.33 7.75 -13.20
N THR A 51 3.37 8.24 -14.44
CA THR A 51 4.59 8.75 -15.08
C THR A 51 4.83 10.25 -14.85
N LEU A 52 3.87 10.95 -14.24
CA LEU A 52 3.97 12.39 -13.99
C LEU A 52 4.73 12.68 -12.70
N GLN A 53 5.42 13.82 -12.68
CA GLN A 53 5.96 14.37 -11.44
C GLN A 53 4.83 14.87 -10.53
N PRO A 54 5.03 14.91 -9.19
CA PRO A 54 3.99 15.31 -8.23
C PRO A 54 3.34 16.65 -8.54
N GLU A 55 4.10 17.62 -9.04
CA GLU A 55 3.65 18.98 -9.35
C GLU A 55 2.80 19.04 -10.62
N ALA A 56 2.89 18.01 -11.47
CA ALA A 56 2.14 17.88 -12.71
C ALA A 56 0.88 17.00 -12.55
N LEU A 57 0.64 16.46 -11.34
CA LEU A 57 -0.56 15.67 -11.08
C LEU A 57 -1.80 16.56 -11.11
N PRO A 58 -2.86 16.15 -11.83
CA PRO A 58 -4.10 16.91 -11.88
C PRO A 58 -4.87 16.84 -10.56
N ALA A 59 -5.71 17.83 -10.29
CA ALA A 59 -6.57 17.80 -9.12
C ALA A 59 -7.68 16.74 -9.27
N TRP A 60 -8.18 16.21 -8.15
CA TRP A 60 -9.23 15.18 -8.14
C TRP A 60 -10.41 15.39 -9.13
N PRO A 61 -10.99 16.60 -9.27
CA PRO A 61 -12.10 16.82 -10.21
C PRO A 61 -11.77 16.51 -11.67
N GLU A 62 -10.50 16.61 -12.06
CA GLU A 62 -10.04 16.33 -13.44
C GLU A 62 -9.96 14.83 -13.74
N LEU A 63 -9.93 13.98 -12.71
CA LEU A 63 -10.02 12.52 -12.88
C LEU A 63 -11.46 12.02 -13.10
N ALA A 64 -12.44 12.92 -13.10
CA ALA A 64 -13.84 12.58 -13.34
C ALA A 64 -13.99 11.81 -14.66
N GLY A 65 -14.57 10.61 -14.57
CA GLY A 65 -14.79 9.72 -15.72
C GLY A 65 -13.60 8.82 -16.08
N ALA A 66 -12.44 8.97 -15.44
CA ALA A 66 -11.37 7.96 -15.44
C ALA A 66 -11.40 7.10 -14.16
N VAL A 67 -11.72 7.74 -13.03
CA VAL A 67 -11.85 7.11 -11.72
C VAL A 67 -13.22 7.42 -11.14
N ALA A 68 -13.88 6.40 -10.58
CA ALA A 68 -15.10 6.54 -9.81
C ALA A 68 -14.87 6.06 -8.38
N LEU A 69 -15.67 6.56 -7.44
CA LEU A 69 -15.68 6.05 -6.08
C LEU A 69 -16.75 4.96 -5.93
N GLU A 70 -16.50 4.02 -5.03
CA GLU A 70 -17.55 3.16 -4.48
C GLU A 70 -18.57 4.01 -3.69
N PRO A 71 -19.87 3.65 -3.67
CA PRO A 71 -20.89 4.45 -2.98
C PRO A 71 -20.58 4.70 -1.50
N TRP A 72 -19.95 3.74 -0.82
CA TRP A 72 -19.55 3.88 0.57
C TRP A 72 -18.40 4.88 0.78
N ALA A 73 -17.56 5.09 -0.24
CA ALA A 73 -16.37 5.94 -0.18
C ALA A 73 -16.69 7.41 -0.45
N GLU A 74 -17.80 7.72 -1.13
CA GLU A 74 -18.24 9.09 -1.37
C GLU A 74 -18.36 9.96 -0.11
N PRO A 75 -19.03 9.55 0.99
CA PRO A 75 -19.11 10.36 2.20
C PRO A 75 -17.74 10.58 2.86
N VAL A 76 -16.79 9.64 2.71
CA VAL A 76 -15.43 9.75 3.21
C VAL A 76 -14.65 10.78 2.37
N ALA A 77 -14.74 10.66 1.03
CA ALA A 77 -14.11 11.60 0.10
C ALA A 77 -14.61 13.03 0.30
N ARG A 78 -15.91 13.23 0.57
CA ARG A 78 -16.46 14.58 0.86
C ARG A 78 -15.79 15.25 2.06
N LYS A 79 -15.45 14.48 3.11
CA LYS A 79 -14.76 15.03 4.29
C LYS A 79 -13.32 15.40 3.96
N VAL A 80 -12.62 14.55 3.20
CA VAL A 80 -11.24 14.82 2.76
C VAL A 80 -11.17 16.02 1.83
N LEU A 81 -12.09 16.12 0.87
CA LEU A 81 -12.17 17.23 -0.08
C LEU A 81 -12.50 18.58 0.56
N ALA A 82 -13.03 18.59 1.79
CA ALA A 82 -13.26 19.82 2.54
C ALA A 82 -11.96 20.43 3.11
N GLU A 83 -10.88 19.65 3.20
CA GLU A 83 -9.61 20.14 3.73
C GLU A 83 -8.74 20.83 2.66
N PRO A 84 -7.89 21.78 3.10
CA PRO A 84 -6.80 22.27 2.28
C PRO A 84 -5.91 21.11 1.81
N GLY A 85 -5.77 20.94 0.48
CA GLY A 85 -4.99 19.85 -0.12
C GLY A 85 -5.75 18.53 -0.33
N GLY A 86 -7.01 18.44 0.09
CA GLY A 86 -7.89 17.29 -0.16
C GLY A 86 -7.93 16.83 -1.63
N PRO A 87 -8.10 17.74 -2.61
CA PRO A 87 -8.11 17.37 -4.02
C PRO A 87 -6.81 16.73 -4.52
N ALA A 88 -5.65 17.26 -4.12
CA ALA A 88 -4.34 16.71 -4.52
C ALA A 88 -4.12 15.35 -3.85
N PHE A 89 -4.46 15.24 -2.56
CA PHE A 89 -4.41 13.99 -1.82
C PHE A 89 -5.27 12.90 -2.47
N MET A 90 -6.50 13.22 -2.88
CA MET A 90 -7.41 12.24 -3.50
C MET A 90 -6.83 11.68 -4.81
N THR A 91 -6.14 12.50 -5.61
CA THR A 91 -5.40 12.03 -6.80
C THR A 91 -4.30 11.03 -6.40
N VAL A 92 -3.47 11.39 -5.41
CA VAL A 92 -2.39 10.51 -4.93
C VAL A 92 -2.95 9.20 -4.36
N ALA A 93 -4.01 9.26 -3.56
CA ALA A 93 -4.67 8.09 -3.00
C ALA A 93 -5.21 7.15 -4.09
N ALA A 94 -5.77 7.70 -5.18
CA ALA A 94 -6.22 6.91 -6.32
C ALA A 94 -5.04 6.23 -7.05
N CYS A 95 -3.92 6.94 -7.23
CA CYS A 95 -2.70 6.37 -7.81
C CYS A 95 -2.13 5.23 -6.95
N LEU A 96 -2.08 5.40 -5.63
CA LEU A 96 -1.61 4.38 -4.70
C LEU A 96 -2.51 3.14 -4.70
N GLU A 97 -3.83 3.32 -4.69
CA GLU A 97 -4.76 2.18 -4.77
C GLU A 97 -4.63 1.47 -6.13
N PHE A 98 -4.42 2.23 -7.22
CA PHE A 98 -4.21 1.64 -8.54
C PHE A 98 -2.96 0.76 -8.57
N LEU A 99 -1.83 1.25 -8.04
CA LEU A 99 -0.58 0.49 -7.90
C LEU A 99 -0.76 -0.74 -7.01
N HIS A 100 -1.48 -0.62 -5.90
CA HIS A 100 -1.76 -1.75 -5.02
C HIS A 100 -2.61 -2.82 -5.73
N ALA A 101 -3.61 -2.42 -6.53
CA ALA A 101 -4.53 -3.34 -7.20
C ALA A 101 -3.91 -4.04 -8.43
N HIS A 102 -3.02 -3.37 -9.17
CA HIS A 102 -2.45 -3.87 -10.43
C HIS A 102 -0.98 -4.30 -10.30
N GLY A 103 -0.40 -4.13 -9.11
CA GLY A 103 1.02 -4.33 -8.85
C GLY A 103 1.88 -3.20 -9.41
N PHE A 104 3.12 -3.14 -8.95
CA PHE A 104 4.17 -2.42 -9.66
C PHE A 104 4.51 -3.29 -10.88
N ALA A 105 4.00 -2.93 -12.05
CA ALA A 105 4.48 -3.54 -13.28
C ALA A 105 5.97 -3.16 -13.42
N SER A 106 6.87 -4.03 -12.95
CA SER A 106 8.19 -4.13 -13.55
C SER A 106 7.95 -4.40 -15.04
N ALA A 107 8.71 -3.75 -15.92
CA ALA A 107 8.52 -3.82 -17.37
C ALA A 107 8.52 -5.26 -17.96
N ASP A 108 8.81 -6.29 -17.16
CA ASP A 108 8.82 -7.72 -17.51
C ASP A 108 7.64 -8.55 -16.93
N ALA A 109 6.70 -7.98 -16.20
CA ALA A 109 5.58 -8.74 -15.66
C ALA A 109 4.43 -8.88 -16.69
N ALA A 110 4.33 -10.06 -17.30
CA ALA A 110 3.21 -10.44 -18.18
C ALA A 110 1.84 -10.24 -17.48
N PRO A 111 0.78 -9.91 -18.24
CA PRO A 111 -0.54 -9.65 -17.65
C PRO A 111 -1.08 -10.94 -17.03
N LYS A 112 -1.36 -10.91 -15.73
CA LYS A 112 -2.24 -11.91 -15.11
C LYS A 112 -3.67 -11.47 -15.41
N ASP A 113 -4.28 -12.14 -16.38
CA ASP A 113 -5.70 -12.01 -16.69
C ASP A 113 -6.53 -12.22 -15.41
N ALA A 114 -7.48 -11.31 -15.21
CA ALA A 114 -8.50 -11.41 -14.20
C ALA A 114 -9.43 -12.56 -14.56
N ASP A 115 -9.46 -13.61 -13.74
CA ASP A 115 -10.51 -14.63 -13.77
C ASP A 115 -11.16 -14.72 -12.38
N GLU A 116 -12.41 -14.25 -12.32
CA GLU A 116 -13.34 -14.54 -11.24
C GLU A 116 -14.01 -15.88 -11.58
N GLY A 117 -13.72 -16.94 -10.83
CA GLY A 117 -14.32 -18.26 -11.06
C GLY A 117 -14.11 -19.22 -9.90
N ASP A 118 -15.22 -19.79 -9.45
CA ASP A 118 -15.45 -20.56 -8.23
C ASP A 118 -14.92 -22.02 -8.24
N ASP A 119 -14.69 -22.53 -7.02
CA ASP A 119 -14.44 -23.90 -6.53
C ASP A 119 -14.12 -25.08 -7.49
N SER A 120 -13.01 -25.77 -7.22
CA SER A 120 -13.06 -27.20 -6.83
C SER A 120 -11.69 -27.77 -6.44
N ALA A 121 -11.68 -28.40 -5.27
CA ALA A 121 -10.56 -29.08 -4.64
C ALA A 121 -9.83 -30.09 -5.55
N ARG A 122 -8.50 -29.99 -5.55
CA ARG A 122 -7.61 -31.15 -5.71
C ARG A 122 -6.49 -31.02 -4.69
N ASP A 123 -6.46 -31.97 -3.77
CA ASP A 123 -5.32 -32.30 -2.92
C ASP A 123 -4.01 -32.22 -3.71
N ARG A 124 -3.09 -31.39 -3.22
CA ARG A 124 -1.66 -31.65 -3.30
C ARG A 124 -1.09 -31.34 -1.93
N ASP A 125 -0.98 -32.38 -1.12
CA ASP A 125 0.18 -32.54 -0.25
C ASP A 125 1.41 -32.39 -1.15
N ASP A 126 2.15 -31.31 -0.94
CA ASP A 126 3.57 -31.25 -1.26
C ASP A 126 4.20 -30.18 -0.36
N ASP A 127 5.37 -30.54 0.12
CA ASP A 127 6.05 -30.10 1.32
C ASP A 127 6.16 -28.59 1.59
N ASP A 128 6.27 -28.33 2.90
CA ASP A 128 6.74 -27.09 3.53
C ASP A 128 8.22 -26.87 3.22
N ASP A 129 8.53 -26.17 2.13
CA ASP A 129 9.86 -25.65 1.89
C ASP A 129 9.87 -24.35 1.08
N GLY A 130 10.51 -23.31 1.64
CA GLY A 130 11.04 -22.20 0.85
C GLY A 130 10.53 -20.79 1.12
N LEU A 131 10.13 -20.45 2.35
CA LEU A 131 10.21 -19.06 2.83
C LEU A 131 11.44 -18.86 3.71
N SER A 132 12.63 -19.04 3.12
CA SER A 132 13.86 -18.43 3.62
C SER A 132 14.35 -17.43 2.59
N THR A 133 14.02 -16.16 2.80
CA THR A 133 14.66 -15.04 2.10
C THR A 133 15.95 -14.69 2.85
N ASP A 134 16.94 -15.57 2.84
CA ASP A 134 18.32 -15.21 3.23
C ASP A 134 19.33 -16.26 2.77
N ASP A 135 19.46 -16.46 1.46
CA ASP A 135 20.63 -17.14 0.88
C ASP A 135 21.26 -16.27 -0.19
N ALA A 136 21.77 -15.13 0.26
CA ALA A 136 22.88 -14.46 -0.39
C ALA A 136 23.96 -14.17 0.66
N HIS A 137 25.19 -14.49 0.27
CA HIS A 137 26.47 -14.23 0.97
C HIS A 137 27.02 -15.35 1.84
N GLY A 138 27.73 -16.29 1.18
CA GLY A 138 29.00 -16.86 1.64
C GLY A 138 29.04 -17.53 3.02
N PRO A 139 30.18 -18.08 3.45
CA PRO A 139 30.34 -18.47 4.85
C PRO A 139 30.28 -17.18 5.70
N ARG A 140 29.13 -16.92 6.32
CA ARG A 140 29.03 -15.88 7.36
C ARG A 140 29.75 -16.42 8.59
N ASP A 141 30.93 -15.89 8.88
CA ASP A 141 31.59 -16.11 10.16
C ASP A 141 30.67 -15.56 11.25
N GLU A 142 30.01 -16.44 12.01
CA GLU A 142 29.11 -16.10 13.12
C GLU A 142 29.78 -15.14 14.12
N ARG A 143 31.12 -15.24 14.26
CA ARG A 143 31.96 -14.32 15.03
C ARG A 143 31.91 -12.87 14.53
N SER A 144 31.81 -12.65 13.22
CA SER A 144 31.73 -11.31 12.64
C SER A 144 30.40 -10.63 12.93
N LEU A 145 29.32 -11.39 13.08
CA LEU A 145 27.99 -10.85 13.41
C LEU A 145 27.90 -10.51 14.91
N ASP A 146 28.46 -11.36 15.77
CA ASP A 146 28.53 -11.10 17.21
C ASP A 146 29.41 -9.90 17.53
N GLU A 147 30.57 -9.74 16.86
CA GLU A 147 31.43 -8.55 17.02
C GLU A 147 30.74 -7.28 16.52
N ALA A 148 30.10 -7.32 15.33
CA ALA A 148 29.39 -6.17 14.80
C ALA A 148 28.18 -5.76 15.67
N GLY A 149 27.48 -6.74 16.27
CA GLY A 149 26.41 -6.48 17.24
C GLY A 149 26.94 -5.87 18.54
N ALA A 150 28.08 -6.35 19.04
CA ALA A 150 28.72 -5.79 20.23
C ALA A 150 29.25 -4.36 20.01
N ASP A 151 29.79 -4.08 18.82
CA ASP A 151 30.22 -2.73 18.41
C ASP A 151 29.03 -1.76 18.41
N TRP A 152 27.92 -2.15 17.79
CA TRP A 152 26.71 -1.34 17.76
C TRP A 152 26.15 -1.08 19.17
N LEU A 153 26.10 -2.09 20.03
CA LEU A 153 25.62 -1.94 21.42
C LEU A 153 26.52 -1.01 22.24
N ALA A 154 27.83 -1.07 22.04
CA ALA A 154 28.79 -0.19 22.71
C ALA A 154 28.62 1.27 22.26
N GLU A 155 28.34 1.52 20.98
CA GLU A 155 28.02 2.87 20.49
C GLU A 155 26.74 3.45 21.11
N GLN A 156 25.80 2.60 21.52
CA GLN A 156 24.60 2.99 22.26
C GLN A 156 24.82 3.09 23.78
N GLY A 157 26.07 2.89 24.25
CA GLY A 157 26.46 3.02 25.65
C GLY A 157 26.23 1.79 26.52
N PHE A 158 25.99 0.62 25.92
CA PHE A 158 25.92 -0.65 26.65
C PHE A 158 27.34 -1.21 26.89
N GLU A 159 27.58 -1.76 28.08
CA GLU A 159 28.85 -2.42 28.40
C GLU A 159 29.03 -3.69 27.56
N ARG A 160 30.24 -3.90 27.04
CA ARG A 160 30.59 -5.16 26.39
C ARG A 160 30.66 -6.27 27.43
N LYS A 161 30.19 -7.44 27.03
CA LYS A 161 30.34 -8.66 27.81
C LYS A 161 31.68 -9.28 27.43
N ASP A 162 32.63 -9.25 28.35
CA ASP A 162 33.92 -9.98 28.25
C ASP A 162 33.72 -11.50 28.30
#